data_AF-A0A3D0PEU6-F1
#
_entry.id   AF-A0A3D0PEU6-F1
#
_cell.length_a   1.000
_cell.length_b   1.000
_cell.length_c   1.000
_cell.angle_alpha   90.00
_cell.angle_beta   90.00
_cell.angle_gamma   90.00
#
_symmetry.space_group_name_H-M   'P 1'
#
loop_
_entity.id
_entity.type
_entity.pdbx_description
1 polymer ?
#
loop_
_entity_poly.entity_id
_entity_poly.type
_entity_poly.pdbx_seq_one_letter_code
_entity_poly.pdbx_strand_id
1 'polypeptide(L)' 'MKVILQKISAVIFDMDGVLVDTERAWFQTTKEWLSGLIGKEWDEEEEARITGKSVPDIYRSLNEL' A
#
# COMPACT_ATOMS: atom_id res chain seq x y z
N MET A 1 -31.22 13.20 10.64
CA MET A 1 -30.11 12.29 11.00
C MET A 1 -29.51 12.80 12.30
N LYS A 2 -29.54 12.01 13.37
CA LYS A 2 -29.10 12.45 14.72
C LYS A 2 -27.70 11.89 14.96
N VAL A 3 -26.67 12.74 14.95
CA VAL A 3 -25.30 12.33 15.29
C VAL A 3 -25.20 12.27 16.81
N ILE A 4 -24.97 11.09 17.36
CA ILE A 4 -24.70 10.90 18.79
C ILE A 4 -23.19 11.07 18.98
N LEU A 5 -22.78 12.17 19.59
CA LEU A 5 -21.39 12.41 19.97
C LEU A 5 -21.06 11.56 21.20
N GLN A 6 -20.52 10.36 20.98
CA GLN A 6 -19.90 9.59 22.05
C GLN A 6 -18.53 10.16 22.39
N LYS A 7 -18.19 10.18 23.68
CA LYS A 7 -16.86 10.59 24.15
C LYS A 7 -15.84 9.53 23.73
N ILE A 8 -14.96 9.88 22.79
CA ILE A 8 -13.85 9.03 22.38
C ILE A 8 -12.90 8.86 23.58
N SER A 9 -12.65 7.61 23.97
CA SER A 9 -11.77 7.28 25.11
C SER A 9 -10.33 6.98 24.67
N ALA A 10 -10.16 6.46 23.45
CA ALA A 10 -8.86 6.19 22.84
C ALA A 10 -8.99 6.18 21.31
N VAL A 11 -7.86 6.41 20.63
CA VAL A 11 -7.72 6.27 19.17
C VAL A 11 -6.49 5.40 18.91
N ILE A 12 -6.65 4.39 18.06
CA ILE A 12 -5.54 3.56 17.57
C ILE A 12 -5.28 4.02 16.15
N PHE A 13 -4.05 4.42 15.88
CA PHE A 13 -3.59 4.77 14.55
C PHE A 13 -2.90 3.56 13.95
N ASP A 14 -3.21 3.29 12.68
CA ASP A 14 -2.32 2.48 11.86
C ASP A 14 -1.00 3.23 11.65
N MET A 15 0.07 2.52 11.26
CA MET A 15 1.39 3.13 11.10
C MET A 15 1.62 3.57 9.66
N ASP A 16 1.67 2.60 8.75
CA ASP A 16 2.04 2.81 7.35
C ASP A 16 0.95 3.59 6.61
N GLY A 17 1.36 4.64 5.88
CA GLY A 17 0.44 5.53 5.18
C GLY A 17 -0.42 6.43 6.07
N VAL A 18 -0.36 6.28 7.41
CA VAL A 18 -1.14 7.07 8.38
C VAL A 18 -0.24 7.94 9.26
N LEU A 19 0.69 7.32 9.98
CA LEU A 19 1.66 8.03 10.82
C LEU A 19 2.95 8.33 10.07
N VAL A 20 3.33 7.44 9.14
CA VAL A 20 4.57 7.53 8.37
C VAL A 20 4.26 7.29 6.89
N ASP A 21 4.78 8.17 6.02
CA ASP A 21 4.72 7.99 4.56
C ASP A 21 5.72 6.92 4.10
N THR A 22 5.42 5.66 4.45
CA THR A 22 6.21 4.50 4.05
C THR A 22 5.91 4.04 2.63
N GLU A 23 4.73 4.37 2.08
CA GLU A 23 4.34 4.04 0.70
C GLU A 23 5.34 4.58 -0.33
N ARG A 24 5.76 5.84 -0.17
CA ARG A 24 6.76 6.43 -1.06
C ARG A 24 8.11 5.72 -0.98
N ALA A 25 8.57 5.41 0.23
CA ALA A 25 9.86 4.75 0.45
C ALA A 25 9.84 3.29 -0.04
N TRP A 26 8.73 2.60 0.17
CA TRP A 26 8.50 1.25 -0.32
C TRP A 26 8.54 1.19 -1.84
N PHE A 27 7.78 2.05 -2.52
CA PHE A 27 7.73 2.09 -3.98
C PHE A 27 9.10 2.41 -4.57
N GLN A 28 9.79 3.43 -4.06
CA GLN A 28 11.11 3.84 -4.58
C GLN A 28 12.19 2.76 -4.43
N THR A 29 12.14 1.97 -3.36
CA THR A 29 13.16 0.93 -3.10
C THR A 29 12.84 -0.39 -3.77
N THR A 30 11.55 -0.69 -3.99
CA THR A 30 11.11 -2.01 -4.47
C THR A 30 10.86 -2.02 -5.97
N LYS A 31 10.54 -0.86 -6.57
CA LYS A 31 10.16 -0.74 -7.99
C LYS A 31 11.16 -1.40 -8.93
N GLU A 32 12.42 -1.01 -8.87
CA GLU A 32 13.45 -1.51 -9.80
C GLU A 32 13.63 -3.03 -9.69
N TRP A 33 13.66 -3.55 -8.46
CA TRP A 33 13.82 -4.98 -8.20
C TRP A 33 12.63 -5.78 -8.73
N LEU A 34 11.41 -5.34 -8.41
CA LEU A 34 10.21 -6.08 -8.79
C LEU A 34 9.94 -5.99 -10.29
N SER A 35 10.08 -4.81 -10.90
CA SER A 35 9.99 -4.64 -12.36
C SER A 35 10.99 -5.53 -13.10
N GLY A 36 12.22 -5.64 -12.58
CA GLY A 36 13.23 -6.56 -13.12
C GLY A 36 12.87 -8.04 -12.98
N LEU A 37 12.16 -8.42 -11.90
CA LEU A 37 11.73 -9.80 -11.66
C LEU A 37 10.57 -10.22 -12.58
N ILE A 38 9.61 -9.32 -12.82
CA ILE A 38 8.39 -9.61 -13.60
C ILE A 38 8.53 -9.24 -15.09
N GLY A 39 9.55 -8.47 -15.46
CA GLY A 39 9.77 -8.00 -16.82
C GLY A 39 8.74 -6.99 -17.33
N LYS A 40 8.11 -6.24 -16.41
CA LYS A 40 7.09 -5.23 -16.71
C LYS A 40 7.39 -3.93 -15.97
N GLU A 41 6.92 -2.83 -16.54
CA GLU A 41 6.91 -1.55 -15.85
C GLU A 41 5.88 -1.57 -14.72
N TRP A 42 6.23 -0.92 -13.62
CA TRP A 42 5.39 -0.75 -12.44
C TRP A 42 5.26 0.75 -12.18
N ASP A 43 4.07 1.29 -12.44
CA ASP A 43 3.79 2.71 -12.23
C ASP A 43 2.96 2.95 -10.95
N GLU A 44 2.58 4.21 -10.73
CA GLU A 44 1.86 4.65 -9.53
C GLU A 44 0.40 4.14 -9.48
N GLU A 45 -0.24 3.86 -10.62
CA GLU A 45 -1.58 3.27 -10.64
C GLU A 45 -1.54 1.80 -10.23
N GLU A 46 -0.51 1.08 -10.66
CA GLU A 46 -0.24 -0.30 -10.28
C GLU A 46 0.07 -0.38 -8.79
N GLU A 47 0.89 0.55 -8.26
CA GLU A 47 1.19 0.68 -6.84
C GLU A 47 -0.08 0.82 -6.00
N ALA A 48 -0.94 1.78 -6.34
CA ALA A 48 -2.18 2.03 -5.61
C ALA A 48 -3.13 0.81 -5.58
N ARG A 49 -3.05 -0.07 -6.59
CA ARG A 49 -3.85 -1.32 -6.66
C ARG A 49 -3.32 -2.45 -5.78
N ILE A 50 -2.07 -2.37 -5.35
CA ILE A 50 -1.40 -3.46 -4.61
C ILE A 50 -0.91 -3.04 -3.23
N THR A 51 -0.91 -1.74 -2.90
CA THR A 51 -0.68 -1.22 -1.55
C THR A 51 -1.50 -1.98 -0.51
N GLY A 52 -0.86 -2.36 0.59
CA GLY A 52 -1.46 -3.14 1.68
C GLY A 52 -1.54 -4.65 1.44
N LYS A 53 -1.12 -5.16 0.28
CA LYS A 53 -1.01 -6.61 0.01
C LYS A 53 0.32 -7.18 0.52
N SER A 54 0.34 -8.49 0.77
CA SER A 54 1.59 -9.19 1.05
C SER A 54 2.46 -9.30 -0.21
N VAL A 55 3.78 -9.42 -0.07
CA VAL A 55 4.71 -9.58 -1.21
C VAL A 55 4.31 -10.73 -2.16
N PRO A 56 3.91 -11.93 -1.67
CA PRO A 56 3.38 -12.98 -2.55
C PRO A 56 2.11 -12.59 -3.31
N ASP A 57 1.21 -11.82 -2.71
CA ASP A 57 -0.02 -11.34 -3.35
C ASP A 57 0.27 -10.24 -4.37
N ILE A 58 1.27 -9.39 -4.10
CA ILE A 58 1.79 -8.40 -5.03
C ILE A 58 2.32 -9.10 -6.28
N TYR A 59 3.21 -10.09 -6.12
CA TYR A 59 3.76 -10.85 -7.24
C TYR A 59 2.67 -11.49 -8.09
N ARG A 60 1.67 -12.14 -7.45
CA ARG A 60 0.53 -12.72 -8.17
C ARG A 60 -0.29 -11.65 -8.91
N SER A 61 -0.60 -10.54 -8.25
CA SER A 61 -1.39 -9.45 -8.85
C SER A 61 -0.74 -8.85 -10.09
N LEU A 62 0.59 -8.74 -10.11
CA LEU A 62 1.33 -8.15 -11.23
C LEU A 62 1.62 -9.14 -12.37
N ASN A 63 1.67 -10.44 -12.06
CA ASN A 63 2.01 -11.50 -13.01
C ASN A 63 0.77 -12.14 -13.68
N GLU A 64 -0.44 -11.94 -13.13
CA GLU A 64 -1.71 -12.41 -13.70
C GLU A 64 -2.35 -11.41 -14.70
N LEU A 65 -1.73 -10.24 -14.91
CA LEU A 65 -2.00 -9.33 -16.02
C LEU A 65 -1.11 -9.62 -17.23
#